data_AF-A0A1H9JRP0-F1
#
_entry.id   AF-A0A1H9JRP0-F1
#
_cell.length_a   1.000
_cell.length_b   1.000
_cell.length_c   1.000
_cell.angle_alpha   90.00
_cell.angle_beta   90.00
_cell.angle_gamma   90.00
#
_symmetry.space_group_name_H-M   'P 1'
#
loop_
_entity.id
_entity.type
_entity.pdbx_description
1 polymer ?
#
loop_
_entity_poly.entity_id
_entity_poly.type
_entity_poly.pdbx_seq_one_letter_code
_entity_poly.pdbx_strand_id
1 'polypeptide(L)'
;MFQPHDPVAFQGEPKPLVPVSKQAPLTNWDNYGNTPGGSRFVAADQITRDNVQHLKPVWTFHTGDIPLSPDGNGAEDQQTPLQVGDKIFLCTPHNNVIAVDADSGKALWKAEINAKSSVWMRCRGLAYFDATKSLPHPELPGSSQPLAVNGADIANCPRRILMNTIDGRLIALNADNGQYCEGFGDHGTVNLLTGMGNAPDPQYVLTSAPTLAGTTVVVGGRISDNVSTDMPGGVMRGFDVLTGALRWAFDPGNPNPNATLQPGQHYVRSTPNSWAPMS
;
A
#
# COMPACT_ATOMS: atom_id res chain seq x y z
N MET A 1 -27.40 3.46 -15.68
CA MET A 1 -27.38 2.32 -16.61
C MET A 1 -26.08 2.40 -17.38
N PHE A 2 -25.18 1.43 -17.24
CA PHE A 2 -23.96 1.38 -18.04
C PHE A 2 -24.36 1.09 -19.49
N GLN A 3 -23.99 1.98 -20.42
CA GLN A 3 -24.12 1.73 -21.85
C GLN A 3 -22.71 1.43 -22.38
N PRO A 4 -22.39 0.18 -22.74
CA PRO A 4 -21.15 -0.10 -23.43
C PRO A 4 -21.13 0.71 -24.74
N HIS A 5 -20.05 1.47 -24.95
CA HIS A 5 -19.80 2.08 -26.25
C HIS A 5 -19.27 1.02 -27.22
N ASP A 6 -19.46 1.24 -28.51
CA ASP A 6 -18.85 0.37 -29.53
C ASP A 6 -17.32 0.34 -29.35
N PRO A 7 -16.67 -0.81 -29.62
CA PRO A 7 -15.21 -0.89 -29.62
C PRO A 7 -14.62 0.16 -30.57
N VAL A 8 -13.69 0.97 -30.08
CA VAL A 8 -12.96 1.92 -30.94
C VAL A 8 -11.87 1.15 -31.68
N ALA A 9 -12.12 0.80 -32.94
CA ALA A 9 -11.11 0.20 -33.81
C ALA A 9 -10.00 1.21 -34.12
N PHE A 10 -8.75 0.75 -34.13
CA PHE A 10 -7.61 1.56 -34.57
C PHE A 10 -7.80 1.95 -36.06
N GLN A 11 -7.85 3.24 -36.36
CA GLN A 11 -8.14 3.77 -37.70
C GLN A 11 -6.94 3.71 -38.66
N GLY A 12 -5.86 3.01 -38.31
CA GLY A 12 -4.66 2.86 -39.16
C GLY A 12 -3.68 4.03 -39.09
N GLU A 13 -4.12 5.22 -38.69
CA GLU A 13 -3.27 6.41 -38.53
C GLU A 13 -2.54 6.41 -37.17
N PRO A 14 -1.20 6.26 -37.15
CA PRO A 14 -0.43 6.39 -35.92
C PRO A 14 -0.49 7.85 -35.46
N LYS A 15 -0.99 8.10 -34.24
CA LYS A 15 -0.83 9.43 -33.62
C LYS A 15 0.67 9.73 -33.49
N PRO A 16 1.13 10.99 -33.62
CA PRO A 16 2.54 11.30 -33.37
C PRO A 16 2.94 10.94 -31.94
N LEU A 17 4.19 10.52 -31.73
CA LEU A 17 4.76 10.42 -30.38
C LEU A 17 4.89 11.83 -29.82
N VAL A 18 4.47 12.03 -28.57
CA VAL A 18 4.64 13.28 -27.84
C VAL A 18 5.87 13.12 -26.97
N PRO A 19 6.99 13.80 -27.26
CA PRO A 19 8.19 13.73 -26.43
C PRO A 19 7.87 14.22 -25.02
N VAL A 20 8.47 13.59 -24.01
CA VAL A 20 8.34 14.09 -22.64
C VAL A 20 9.21 15.34 -22.49
N SER A 21 8.83 16.22 -21.56
CA SER A 21 9.67 17.38 -21.25
C SER A 21 11.05 16.92 -20.78
N LYS A 22 12.12 17.38 -21.42
CA LYS A 22 13.52 17.06 -21.06
C LYS A 22 13.92 17.47 -19.64
N GLN A 23 13.07 18.23 -18.96
CA GLN A 23 13.26 18.71 -17.59
C GLN A 23 12.53 17.84 -16.56
N ALA A 24 11.74 16.85 -16.98
CA ALA A 24 11.12 15.90 -16.06
C ALA A 24 12.18 14.90 -15.56
N PRO A 25 12.52 14.88 -14.26
CA PRO A 25 13.41 13.87 -13.72
C PRO A 25 12.79 12.48 -13.90
N LEU A 26 13.63 11.45 -13.99
CA LEU A 26 13.19 10.09 -13.69
C LEU A 26 12.60 10.09 -12.27
N THR A 27 11.31 9.87 -12.18
CA THR A 27 10.57 9.84 -10.91
C THR A 27 10.57 8.43 -10.36
N ASN A 28 10.75 8.30 -9.05
CA ASN A 28 10.42 7.08 -8.32
C ASN A 28 8.98 6.66 -8.63
N TRP A 29 8.72 5.35 -8.60
CA TRP A 29 7.38 4.79 -8.40
C TRP A 29 7.17 4.56 -6.89
N ASP A 30 6.98 5.64 -6.13
CA ASP A 30 6.90 5.61 -4.66
C ASP A 30 5.46 5.59 -4.10
N ASN A 31 4.47 5.54 -4.99
CA ASN A 31 3.05 5.37 -4.68
C ASN A 31 2.50 4.17 -5.46
N TYR A 32 1.47 3.49 -4.94
CA TYR A 32 0.82 2.36 -5.63
C TYR A 32 0.48 2.67 -7.10
N GLY A 33 -0.09 3.86 -7.37
CA GLY A 33 -0.44 4.32 -8.71
C GLY A 33 0.54 5.33 -9.32
N ASN A 34 1.84 5.24 -9.00
CA ASN A 34 2.93 6.16 -9.36
C ASN A 34 2.86 7.56 -8.74
N THR A 35 1.70 8.21 -8.79
CA THR A 35 1.47 9.52 -8.16
C THR A 35 0.47 9.37 -7.01
N PRO A 36 0.40 10.35 -6.08
CA PRO A 36 -0.69 10.40 -5.11
C PRO A 36 -2.06 10.32 -5.81
N GLY A 37 -2.24 11.00 -6.95
CA GLY A 37 -3.47 10.93 -7.75
C GLY A 37 -3.73 9.61 -8.50
N GLY A 38 -2.86 8.61 -8.40
CA GLY A 38 -3.08 7.29 -8.99
C GLY A 38 -2.99 7.24 -10.53
N SER A 39 -2.26 8.17 -11.15
CA SER A 39 -2.23 8.32 -12.62
C SER A 39 -1.75 7.09 -13.39
N ARG A 40 -0.92 6.23 -12.76
CA ARG A 40 -0.22 5.11 -13.41
C ARG A 40 0.53 5.52 -14.68
N PHE A 41 0.91 6.80 -14.76
CA PHE A 41 1.58 7.42 -15.90
C PHE A 41 2.99 7.80 -15.50
N VAL A 42 3.99 7.37 -16.27
CA VAL A 42 5.38 7.81 -16.14
C VAL A 42 5.75 8.70 -17.32
N ALA A 43 6.37 9.84 -17.03
CA ALA A 43 6.88 10.75 -18.04
C ALA A 43 8.26 10.31 -18.54
N ALA A 44 8.34 9.11 -19.13
CA ALA A 44 9.54 8.57 -19.76
C ALA A 44 9.25 8.16 -21.22
N ASP A 45 10.17 8.47 -22.14
CA ASP A 45 10.03 8.20 -23.57
C ASP A 45 11.18 7.39 -24.18
N GLN A 46 11.99 6.72 -23.35
CA GLN A 46 13.03 5.81 -23.84
C GLN A 46 12.41 4.60 -24.58
N ILE A 47 11.34 4.04 -24.03
CA ILE A 47 10.57 2.96 -24.63
C ILE A 47 9.33 3.58 -25.27
N THR A 48 9.19 3.39 -26.58
CA THR A 48 8.13 3.99 -27.40
C THR A 48 7.46 2.91 -28.25
N ARG A 49 6.37 3.27 -28.92
CA ARG A 49 5.70 2.38 -29.89
C ARG A 49 6.61 1.95 -31.05
N ASP A 50 7.65 2.72 -31.33
CA ASP A 50 8.54 2.48 -32.47
C ASP A 50 9.69 1.53 -32.12
N ASN A 51 9.95 1.28 -30.83
CA ASN A 51 11.06 0.44 -30.37
C ASN A 51 10.68 -0.66 -29.36
N VAL A 52 9.45 -0.71 -28.86
CA VAL A 52 8.97 -1.69 -27.86
C VAL A 52 9.20 -3.15 -28.28
N GLN A 53 9.16 -3.43 -29.58
CA GLN A 53 9.44 -4.75 -30.16
C GLN A 53 10.87 -5.24 -29.92
N HIS A 54 11.78 -4.37 -29.49
CA HIS A 54 13.16 -4.70 -29.17
C HIS A 54 13.40 -4.98 -27.68
N LEU A 55 12.36 -4.90 -26.84
CA LEU A 55 12.48 -5.20 -25.42
C LEU A 55 12.92 -6.64 -25.19
N LYS A 56 13.83 -6.81 -24.22
CA LYS A 56 14.32 -8.10 -23.77
C LYS A 56 14.32 -8.12 -22.24
N PRO A 57 14.06 -9.27 -21.60
CA PRO A 57 14.29 -9.42 -20.17
C PRO A 57 15.73 -9.04 -19.82
N VAL A 58 15.92 -8.14 -18.86
CA VAL A 58 17.25 -7.76 -18.34
C VAL A 58 17.65 -8.68 -17.20
N TRP A 59 16.71 -8.97 -16.29
CA TRP A 59 16.85 -9.93 -15.21
C TRP A 59 15.48 -10.49 -14.80
N THR A 60 15.49 -11.61 -14.08
CA THR A 60 14.30 -12.21 -13.45
C THR A 60 14.60 -12.44 -11.98
N PHE A 61 13.66 -12.09 -11.11
CA PHE A 61 13.76 -12.33 -9.68
C PHE A 61 12.72 -13.37 -9.22
N HIS A 62 13.15 -14.38 -8.46
CA HIS A 62 12.28 -15.37 -7.87
C HIS A 62 12.10 -15.06 -6.37
N THR A 63 10.88 -14.72 -5.96
CA THR A 63 10.56 -14.34 -4.56
C THR A 63 10.73 -15.49 -3.57
N GLY A 64 10.64 -16.73 -4.06
CA GLY A 64 10.62 -17.94 -3.24
C GLY A 64 9.32 -18.16 -2.48
N ASP A 65 8.35 -17.26 -2.61
CA ASP A 65 7.00 -17.41 -2.08
C ASP A 65 6.08 -17.95 -3.19
N ILE A 66 5.57 -19.17 -3.04
CA ILE A 66 4.81 -19.86 -4.07
C ILE A 66 3.31 -19.63 -3.84
N PRO A 67 2.62 -18.88 -4.72
CA PRO A 67 1.17 -18.72 -4.65
C PRO A 67 0.46 -20.03 -5.03
N LEU A 68 -0.44 -20.50 -4.16
CA LEU A 68 -1.33 -21.63 -4.41
C LEU A 68 -2.79 -21.16 -4.32
N SER A 69 -3.49 -21.12 -5.45
CA SER A 69 -4.90 -20.70 -5.55
C SER A 69 -5.69 -21.62 -6.51
N PRO A 70 -5.86 -22.91 -6.19
CA PRO A 70 -6.51 -23.87 -7.09
C PRO A 70 -7.99 -23.55 -7.37
N ASP A 71 -8.65 -22.81 -6.47
CA ASP A 71 -10.06 -22.42 -6.53
C ASP A 71 -10.27 -20.90 -6.73
N GLY A 72 -9.18 -20.15 -6.96
CA GLY A 72 -9.23 -18.68 -7.08
C GLY A 72 -9.37 -17.92 -5.76
N ASN A 73 -9.43 -18.61 -4.61
CA ASN A 73 -9.56 -17.99 -3.29
C ASN A 73 -8.28 -18.09 -2.44
N GLY A 74 -7.22 -18.73 -2.93
CA GLY A 74 -5.98 -18.94 -2.19
C GLY A 74 -4.96 -17.79 -2.31
N ALA A 75 -3.69 -18.16 -2.45
CA ALA A 75 -2.58 -17.23 -2.57
C ALA A 75 -2.30 -16.79 -4.01
N GLU A 76 -2.15 -15.49 -4.24
CA GLU A 76 -1.97 -14.89 -5.57
C GLU A 76 -1.01 -13.71 -5.56
N ASP A 77 -0.15 -13.63 -6.58
CA ASP A 77 0.71 -12.46 -6.84
C ASP A 77 -0.11 -11.34 -7.49
N GLN A 78 -0.37 -10.26 -6.75
CA GLN A 78 -1.13 -9.10 -7.23
C GLN A 78 -0.44 -7.76 -6.97
N GLN A 79 0.84 -7.78 -6.60
CA GLN A 79 1.57 -6.59 -6.20
C GLN A 79 1.85 -5.64 -7.36
N THR A 80 1.76 -4.33 -7.08
CA THR A 80 2.50 -3.30 -7.83
C THR A 80 3.75 -2.95 -7.03
N PRO A 81 4.96 -3.29 -7.51
CA PRO A 81 6.21 -2.95 -6.83
C PRO A 81 6.37 -1.44 -6.63
N LEU A 82 7.05 -1.05 -5.56
CA LEU A 82 7.59 0.30 -5.45
C LEU A 82 9.02 0.32 -6.03
N GLN A 83 9.39 1.38 -6.71
CA GLN A 83 10.78 1.65 -7.10
C GLN A 83 11.18 3.03 -6.55
N VAL A 84 12.19 3.06 -5.69
CA VAL A 84 12.67 4.27 -5.01
C VAL A 84 14.19 4.31 -5.07
N GLY A 85 14.74 5.24 -5.85
CA GLY A 85 16.17 5.21 -6.19
C GLY A 85 16.56 3.86 -6.76
N ASP A 86 17.68 3.29 -6.33
CA ASP A 86 18.19 2.04 -6.93
C ASP A 86 17.55 0.76 -6.33
N LYS A 87 16.43 0.89 -5.61
CA LYS A 87 15.74 -0.22 -4.95
C LYS A 87 14.34 -0.44 -5.48
N ILE A 88 14.01 -1.70 -5.72
CA ILE A 88 12.65 -2.19 -5.92
C ILE A 88 12.19 -2.90 -4.65
N PHE A 89 11.02 -2.55 -4.15
CA PHE A 89 10.39 -3.20 -3.00
C PHE A 89 9.21 -4.04 -3.45
N LEU A 90 9.25 -5.32 -3.07
CA LEU A 90 8.24 -6.32 -3.37
C LEU A 90 7.53 -6.76 -2.09
N CYS A 91 6.25 -7.10 -2.20
CA CYS A 91 5.51 -7.80 -1.16
C CYS A 91 4.83 -9.05 -1.72
N THR A 92 4.99 -10.18 -1.03
CA THR A 92 4.53 -11.49 -1.51
C THR A 92 3.13 -11.83 -0.97
N PRO A 93 2.48 -12.92 -1.45
CA PRO A 93 1.16 -13.33 -0.97
C PRO A 93 1.08 -13.60 0.54
N HIS A 94 2.18 -14.05 1.17
CA HIS A 94 2.30 -14.23 2.62
C HIS A 94 2.86 -13.00 3.35
N ASN A 95 2.77 -11.82 2.73
CA ASN A 95 3.26 -10.54 3.25
C ASN A 95 4.77 -10.48 3.54
N ASN A 96 5.60 -11.33 2.95
CA ASN A 96 7.05 -11.14 3.04
C ASN A 96 7.44 -9.92 2.22
N VAL A 97 8.38 -9.12 2.71
CA VAL A 97 8.87 -7.91 2.01
C VAL A 97 10.29 -8.14 1.56
N ILE A 98 10.59 -7.81 0.31
CA ILE A 98 11.90 -8.05 -0.31
C ILE A 98 12.35 -6.75 -0.96
N ALA A 99 13.58 -6.31 -0.66
CA ALA A 99 14.25 -5.28 -1.44
C ALA A 99 15.19 -5.93 -2.45
N VAL A 100 15.14 -5.43 -3.68
CA VAL A 100 15.93 -5.89 -4.82
C VAL A 100 16.64 -4.69 -5.43
N ASP A 101 17.89 -4.87 -5.84
CA ASP A 101 18.64 -3.89 -6.62
C ASP A 101 17.99 -3.73 -8.01
N ALA A 102 17.64 -2.50 -8.38
CA ALA A 102 16.85 -2.22 -9.58
C ALA A 102 17.58 -2.59 -10.88
N ASP A 103 18.90 -2.44 -10.91
CA ASP A 103 19.71 -2.64 -12.11
C ASP A 103 20.09 -4.11 -12.32
N SER A 104 20.45 -4.82 -11.24
CA SER A 104 20.96 -6.19 -11.31
C SER A 104 19.92 -7.27 -10.99
N GLY A 105 18.81 -6.92 -10.33
CA GLY A 105 17.83 -7.90 -9.86
C GLY A 105 18.30 -8.70 -8.63
N LYS A 106 19.41 -8.31 -7.99
CA LYS A 106 19.94 -9.01 -6.80
C LYS A 106 19.14 -8.65 -5.56
N ALA A 107 18.79 -9.66 -4.74
CA ALA A 107 18.21 -9.41 -3.41
C ALA A 107 19.18 -8.63 -2.52
N LEU A 108 18.68 -7.55 -1.92
CA LEU A 108 19.39 -6.73 -0.94
C LEU A 108 19.09 -7.21 0.48
N TRP A 109 17.81 -7.38 0.79
CA TRP A 109 17.33 -7.93 2.06
C TRP A 109 15.93 -8.54 1.89
N LYS A 110 15.55 -9.41 2.83
CA LYS A 110 14.20 -9.99 2.94
C LYS A 110 13.74 -9.95 4.40
N ALA A 111 12.55 -9.42 4.62
CA ALA A 111 11.83 -9.52 5.88
C ALA A 111 10.77 -10.62 5.76
N GLU A 112 10.91 -11.67 6.58
CA GLU A 112 9.95 -12.77 6.62
C GLU A 112 8.86 -12.47 7.64
N ILE A 113 7.63 -12.31 7.15
CA ILE A 113 6.44 -11.98 7.94
C ILE A 113 5.53 -13.20 8.06
N ASN A 114 5.46 -14.01 7.00
CA ASN A 114 4.73 -15.28 6.94
C ASN A 114 3.28 -15.18 7.45
N ALA A 115 2.59 -14.09 7.08
CA ALA A 115 1.22 -13.85 7.47
C ALA A 115 0.28 -14.96 6.95
N LYS A 116 -0.79 -15.23 7.69
CA LYS A 116 -1.71 -16.33 7.42
C LYS A 116 -3.14 -15.83 7.35
N SER A 117 -3.88 -16.35 6.38
CA SER A 117 -5.32 -16.18 6.21
C SER A 117 -5.83 -17.44 5.54
N SER A 118 -7.06 -17.87 5.80
CA SER A 118 -7.63 -19.07 5.17
C SER A 118 -7.88 -18.89 3.67
N VAL A 119 -8.10 -17.64 3.24
CA VAL A 119 -8.38 -17.25 1.85
C VAL A 119 -7.82 -15.85 1.58
N TRP A 120 -7.88 -15.40 0.32
CA TRP A 120 -7.53 -14.04 -0.10
C TRP A 120 -6.09 -13.64 0.26
N MET A 121 -5.15 -14.59 0.22
CA MET A 121 -3.75 -14.34 0.56
C MET A 121 -3.07 -13.60 -0.60
N ARG A 122 -2.94 -12.28 -0.49
CA ARG A 122 -2.31 -11.46 -1.53
C ARG A 122 -1.90 -10.12 -0.95
N CYS A 123 -0.72 -9.66 -1.33
CA CYS A 123 -0.30 -8.28 -1.12
C CYS A 123 -0.34 -7.54 -2.45
N ARG A 124 -1.05 -6.41 -2.50
CA ARG A 124 -1.19 -5.61 -3.73
C ARG A 124 -0.20 -4.46 -3.82
N GLY A 125 0.50 -4.13 -2.75
CA GLY A 125 1.54 -3.11 -2.76
C GLY A 125 1.91 -2.64 -1.35
N LEU A 126 2.84 -1.69 -1.34
CA LEU A 126 3.45 -1.12 -0.15
C LEU A 126 3.26 0.41 -0.17
N ALA A 127 3.48 1.06 0.97
CA ALA A 127 3.69 2.50 1.02
C ALA A 127 5.13 2.82 1.45
N TYR A 128 5.63 3.98 1.04
CA TYR A 128 6.99 4.44 1.34
C TYR A 128 6.99 5.82 1.98
N PHE A 129 7.82 6.02 3.01
CA PHE A 129 8.01 7.31 3.65
C PHE A 129 9.49 7.60 3.93
N ASP A 130 9.97 8.79 3.60
CA ASP A 130 11.33 9.25 3.92
C ASP A 130 11.29 10.39 4.95
N ALA A 131 11.62 10.07 6.21
CA ALA A 131 11.68 11.04 7.30
C ALA A 131 12.88 11.99 7.23
N THR A 132 13.83 11.74 6.32
CA THR A 132 14.97 12.64 6.10
C THR A 132 14.63 13.78 5.16
N LYS A 133 13.49 13.70 4.45
CA LYS A 133 13.02 14.75 3.54
C LYS A 133 12.15 15.77 4.26
N SER A 134 12.19 17.00 3.76
CA SER A 134 11.31 18.07 4.23
C SER A 134 9.85 17.69 3.97
N LEU A 135 9.04 17.77 5.01
CA LEU A 135 7.61 17.49 4.91
C LEU A 135 6.89 18.71 4.33
N PRO A 136 6.05 18.54 3.31
CA PRO A 136 5.26 19.64 2.77
C PRO A 136 4.33 20.18 3.87
N HIS A 137 4.25 21.51 3.97
CA HIS A 137 3.28 22.14 4.86
C HIS A 137 1.90 22.08 4.20
N PRO A 138 0.87 21.54 4.88
CA PRO A 138 -0.48 21.57 4.35
C PRO A 138 -0.96 23.02 4.13
N GLU A 139 -1.47 23.33 2.94
CA GLU A 139 -1.90 24.69 2.59
C GLU A 139 -3.37 24.97 2.94
N LEU A 140 -4.15 23.93 3.25
CA LEU A 140 -5.59 24.08 3.50
C LEU A 140 -5.87 24.63 4.91
N PRO A 141 -6.82 25.57 5.08
CA PRO A 141 -7.24 26.05 6.39
C PRO A 141 -7.68 24.91 7.31
N GLY A 142 -7.22 24.93 8.57
CA GLY A 142 -7.54 23.92 9.59
C GLY A 142 -6.74 22.63 9.49
N SER A 143 -5.72 22.57 8.62
CA SER A 143 -4.83 21.43 8.54
C SER A 143 -4.03 21.22 9.84
N SER A 144 -3.78 19.96 10.18
CA SER A 144 -2.86 19.64 11.28
C SER A 144 -1.44 20.07 10.93
N GLN A 145 -0.68 20.44 11.96
CA GLN A 145 0.73 20.73 11.78
C GLN A 145 1.48 19.49 11.28
N PRO A 146 2.49 19.64 10.40
CA PRO A 146 3.37 18.55 10.04
C PRO A 146 3.95 17.90 11.29
N LEU A 147 4.07 16.57 11.27
CA LEU A 147 4.65 15.82 12.36
C LEU A 147 6.09 16.27 12.61
N ALA A 148 6.43 16.54 13.87
CA ALA A 148 7.81 16.78 14.25
C ALA A 148 8.59 15.46 14.16
N VAL A 149 9.48 15.36 13.17
CA VAL A 149 10.41 14.24 13.06
C VAL A 149 11.54 14.47 14.05
N ASN A 150 11.72 13.58 15.03
CA ASN A 150 12.83 13.68 15.97
C ASN A 150 14.05 12.86 15.50
N GLY A 151 15.22 13.12 16.10
CA GLY A 151 16.46 12.43 15.72
C GLY A 151 16.45 10.92 15.97
N ALA A 152 15.68 10.43 16.95
CA ALA A 152 15.57 8.99 17.23
C ALA A 152 14.77 8.26 16.15
N ASP A 153 13.70 8.87 15.64
CA ASP A 153 12.91 8.35 14.51
C ASP A 153 13.76 8.17 13.25
N ILE A 154 14.70 9.09 13.02
CA ILE A 154 15.64 9.05 11.90
C ILE A 154 16.76 8.04 12.16
N ALA A 155 17.27 7.94 13.39
CA ALA A 155 18.41 7.09 13.73
C ALA A 155 18.12 5.60 13.48
N ASN A 156 16.90 5.13 13.76
CA ASN A 156 16.54 3.72 13.57
C ASN A 156 15.83 3.44 12.24
N CYS A 157 14.95 4.35 11.78
CA CYS A 157 14.11 4.11 10.61
C CYS A 157 13.97 5.38 9.74
N PRO A 158 15.05 5.84 9.10
CA PRO A 158 15.04 7.09 8.33
C PRO A 158 14.08 7.00 7.14
N ARG A 159 14.00 5.83 6.51
CA ARG A 159 13.11 5.51 5.39
C ARG A 159 12.33 4.26 5.73
N ARG A 160 11.03 4.28 5.46
CA ARG A 160 10.08 3.27 5.92
C ARG A 160 9.35 2.65 4.75
N ILE A 161 9.21 1.34 4.78
CA ILE A 161 8.25 0.57 4.01
C ILE A 161 7.10 0.20 4.95
N LEU A 162 5.88 0.55 4.56
CA LEU A 162 4.66 0.36 5.33
C LEU A 162 3.79 -0.67 4.64
N MET A 163 3.28 -1.63 5.41
CA MET A 163 2.48 -2.74 4.88
C MET A 163 1.36 -3.10 5.84
N ASN A 164 0.12 -3.18 5.36
CA ASN A 164 -0.91 -3.93 6.06
C ASN A 164 -0.89 -5.41 5.65
N THR A 165 -1.08 -6.30 6.61
CA THR A 165 -1.04 -7.75 6.40
C THR A 165 -2.44 -8.36 6.31
N ILE A 166 -2.50 -9.53 5.66
CA ILE A 166 -3.71 -10.34 5.57
C ILE A 166 -4.22 -10.84 6.93
N ASP A 167 -3.38 -10.81 7.97
CA ASP A 167 -3.70 -11.22 9.35
C ASP A 167 -3.98 -10.03 10.30
N GLY A 168 -4.18 -8.82 9.77
CA GLY A 168 -4.65 -7.69 10.58
C GLY A 168 -3.56 -6.95 11.34
N ARG A 169 -2.36 -6.80 10.76
CA ARG A 169 -1.27 -5.97 11.28
C ARG A 169 -0.95 -4.83 10.32
N LEU A 170 -0.54 -3.69 10.84
CA LEU A 170 0.18 -2.66 10.08
C LEU A 170 1.63 -2.68 10.55
N ILE A 171 2.56 -2.91 9.62
CA ILE A 171 3.98 -3.09 9.89
C ILE A 171 4.78 -1.96 9.25
N ALA A 172 5.79 -1.48 9.96
CA ALA A 172 6.80 -0.56 9.44
C ALA A 172 8.18 -1.23 9.45
N LEU A 173 8.83 -1.27 8.28
CA LEU A 173 10.18 -1.79 8.09
C LEU A 173 11.12 -0.68 7.61
N ASN A 174 12.38 -0.72 8.04
CA ASN A 174 13.43 0.13 7.52
C ASN A 174 13.72 -0.24 6.06
N ALA A 175 13.56 0.73 5.15
CA ALA A 175 13.72 0.52 3.71
C ALA A 175 15.16 0.15 3.32
N ASP A 176 16.15 0.49 4.14
CA ASP A 176 17.56 0.29 3.83
C ASP A 176 18.07 -1.09 4.27
N ASN A 177 17.47 -1.72 5.30
CA ASN A 177 17.96 -2.98 5.86
C ASN A 177 16.89 -4.05 6.19
N GLY A 178 15.59 -3.74 6.04
CA GLY A 178 14.49 -4.66 6.27
C GLY A 178 14.14 -4.94 7.74
N GLN A 179 14.81 -4.31 8.70
CA GLN A 179 14.50 -4.46 10.13
C GLN A 179 13.20 -3.72 10.48
N TYR A 180 12.50 -4.17 11.53
CA TYR A 180 11.33 -3.45 12.03
C TYR A 180 11.71 -2.06 12.56
N CYS A 181 10.87 -1.06 12.27
CA CYS A 181 11.01 0.25 12.88
C CYS A 181 10.55 0.18 14.35
N GLU A 182 11.46 -0.06 15.31
CA GLU A 182 11.12 -0.26 16.73
C GLU A 182 10.20 0.80 17.36
N GLY A 183 10.27 2.05 16.91
CA GLY A 183 9.44 3.15 17.42
C GLY A 183 8.00 3.18 16.89
N PHE A 184 7.62 2.26 16.00
CA PHE A 184 6.30 2.22 15.39
C PHE A 184 5.38 1.21 16.07
N GLY A 185 4.30 1.68 16.69
CA GLY A 185 3.35 0.84 17.41
C GLY A 185 4.00 0.05 18.55
N ASP A 186 3.72 -1.24 18.60
CA ASP A 186 4.39 -2.22 19.45
C ASP A 186 5.53 -2.88 18.64
N HIS A 187 6.76 -2.42 18.85
CA HIS A 187 7.98 -2.96 18.23
C HIS A 187 7.89 -3.14 16.69
N GLY A 188 7.43 -2.10 15.98
CA GLY A 188 7.29 -2.10 14.52
C GLY A 188 5.93 -2.52 13.99
N THR A 189 4.97 -2.83 14.87
CA THR A 189 3.66 -3.38 14.49
C THR A 189 2.49 -2.68 15.19
N VAL A 190 1.41 -2.44 14.47
CA VAL A 190 0.11 -2.00 15.01
C VAL A 190 -0.92 -3.10 14.78
N ASN A 191 -1.67 -3.47 15.83
CA ASN A 191 -2.77 -4.42 15.73
C ASN A 191 -4.02 -3.74 15.12
N LEU A 192 -4.36 -4.11 13.89
CA LEU A 192 -5.53 -3.59 13.16
C LEU A 192 -6.82 -4.30 13.55
N LEU A 193 -6.80 -5.36 14.36
CA LEU A 193 -8.03 -5.96 14.91
C LEU A 193 -8.61 -5.15 16.08
N THR A 194 -7.84 -4.21 16.63
CA THR A 194 -8.30 -3.31 17.70
C THR A 194 -9.55 -2.54 17.27
N GLY A 195 -10.63 -2.69 18.06
CA GLY A 195 -11.92 -2.05 17.80
C GLY A 195 -12.83 -2.77 16.80
N MET A 196 -12.40 -3.87 16.16
CA MET A 196 -13.21 -4.56 15.14
C MET A 196 -14.31 -5.47 15.74
N GLY A 197 -14.27 -5.73 17.06
CA GLY A 197 -15.16 -6.70 17.70
C GLY A 197 -14.84 -8.13 17.27
N ASN A 198 -15.87 -8.98 17.12
CA ASN A 198 -15.71 -10.33 16.60
C ASN A 198 -15.42 -10.29 15.08
N ALA A 199 -14.16 -10.52 14.70
CA ALA A 199 -13.68 -10.48 13.32
C ALA A 199 -12.72 -11.66 13.03
N PRO A 200 -13.17 -12.91 13.14
CA PRO A 200 -12.33 -14.08 12.86
C PRO A 200 -11.91 -14.09 11.40
N ASP A 201 -10.75 -14.70 11.12
CA ASP A 201 -10.35 -15.05 9.76
C ASP A 201 -11.46 -15.86 9.06
N PRO A 202 -11.80 -15.58 7.78
CA PRO A 202 -11.28 -14.53 6.88
C PRO A 202 -12.23 -13.32 6.72
N GLN A 203 -12.89 -12.90 7.81
CA GLN A 203 -13.87 -11.80 7.75
C GLN A 203 -13.24 -10.44 7.54
N TYR A 204 -12.01 -10.22 8.01
CA TYR A 204 -11.24 -8.98 7.81
C TYR A 204 -9.84 -9.31 7.30
N VAL A 205 -9.58 -9.03 6.02
CA VAL A 205 -8.33 -9.40 5.34
C VAL A 205 -7.82 -8.18 4.57
N LEU A 206 -6.66 -7.64 4.93
CA LEU A 206 -6.14 -6.43 4.27
C LEU A 206 -5.18 -6.80 3.14
N THR A 207 -5.67 -6.70 1.90
CA THR A 207 -4.89 -7.08 0.71
C THR A 207 -4.40 -5.90 -0.13
N SER A 208 -5.10 -4.76 -0.09
CA SER A 208 -4.70 -3.55 -0.81
C SER A 208 -3.52 -2.85 -0.15
N ALA A 209 -2.75 -2.10 -0.94
CA ALA A 209 -1.67 -1.27 -0.40
C ALA A 209 -2.24 -0.23 0.57
N PRO A 210 -1.57 0.04 1.71
CA PRO A 210 -1.87 1.23 2.47
C PRO A 210 -1.52 2.47 1.65
N THR A 211 -2.19 3.59 1.90
CA THR A 211 -1.92 4.84 1.19
C THR A 211 -1.32 5.85 2.14
N LEU A 212 -0.32 6.59 1.67
CA LEU A 212 0.33 7.61 2.47
C LEU A 212 -0.21 8.99 2.14
N ALA A 213 -0.84 9.62 3.13
CA ALA A 213 -1.38 10.97 3.04
C ALA A 213 -0.59 11.89 3.98
N GLY A 214 0.43 12.55 3.43
CA GLY A 214 1.37 13.37 4.20
C GLY A 214 2.13 12.53 5.22
N THR A 215 1.81 12.72 6.51
CA THR A 215 2.41 11.96 7.63
C THR A 215 1.47 10.90 8.21
N THR A 216 0.42 10.53 7.46
CA THR A 216 -0.59 9.56 7.89
C THR A 216 -0.63 8.37 6.95
N VAL A 217 -0.45 7.17 7.49
CA VAL A 217 -0.70 5.90 6.80
C VAL A 217 -2.19 5.59 6.91
N VAL A 218 -2.89 5.53 5.78
CA VAL A 218 -4.32 5.25 5.71
C VAL A 218 -4.55 3.81 5.29
N VAL A 219 -5.34 3.08 6.07
CA VAL A 219 -5.72 1.69 5.81
C VAL A 219 -7.24 1.57 5.64
N GLY A 220 -7.63 0.85 4.59
CA GLY A 220 -8.96 0.29 4.42
C GLY A 220 -8.97 -1.20 4.80
N GLY A 221 -9.74 -2.02 4.09
CA GLY A 221 -9.68 -3.47 4.24
C GLY A 221 -10.80 -4.19 3.51
N ARG A 222 -10.56 -5.45 3.14
CA ARG A 222 -11.62 -6.35 2.67
C ARG A 222 -12.43 -6.79 3.89
N ILE A 223 -13.74 -6.62 3.80
CA ILE A 223 -14.69 -7.35 4.64
C ILE A 223 -15.34 -8.43 3.78
N SER A 224 -15.60 -9.61 4.35
CA SER A 224 -16.40 -10.66 3.68
C SER A 224 -17.89 -10.32 3.66
N ASP A 225 -18.23 -9.12 3.17
CA ASP A 225 -19.55 -8.48 3.24
C ASP A 225 -20.65 -9.19 2.43
N ASN A 226 -20.29 -10.16 1.59
CA ASN A 226 -21.20 -10.99 0.82
C ASN A 226 -21.48 -12.37 1.44
N VAL A 227 -20.96 -12.65 2.64
CA VAL A 227 -21.06 -13.98 3.29
C VAL A 227 -22.07 -14.03 4.44
N SER A 228 -22.31 -12.90 5.13
CA SER A 228 -23.22 -12.80 6.29
C SER A 228 -23.78 -11.39 6.41
N THR A 229 -24.96 -11.25 7.02
CA THR A 229 -25.53 -9.95 7.39
C THR A 229 -24.90 -9.37 8.66
N ASP A 230 -24.18 -10.18 9.43
CA ASP A 230 -23.37 -9.74 10.57
C ASP A 230 -21.88 -9.89 10.24
N MET A 231 -21.22 -8.76 9.99
CA MET A 231 -19.82 -8.68 9.59
C MET A 231 -19.09 -7.55 10.33
N PRO A 232 -17.75 -7.59 10.45
CA PRO A 232 -17.00 -6.49 11.03
C PRO A 232 -17.22 -5.19 10.23
N GLY A 233 -17.05 -4.05 10.90
CA GLY A 233 -17.24 -2.74 10.25
C GLY A 233 -16.20 -2.44 9.19
N GLY A 234 -16.58 -1.71 8.14
CA GLY A 234 -15.70 -1.27 7.06
C GLY A 234 -14.87 -0.01 7.38
N VAL A 235 -14.54 0.18 8.67
CA VAL A 235 -13.83 1.37 9.18
C VAL A 235 -12.53 1.63 8.41
N MET A 236 -12.31 2.89 8.03
CA MET A 236 -11.00 3.36 7.54
C MET A 236 -10.25 4.02 8.68
N ARG A 237 -8.93 3.82 8.75
CA ARG A 237 -8.12 4.35 9.86
C ARG A 237 -6.86 5.02 9.35
N GLY A 238 -6.53 6.15 9.96
CA GLY A 238 -5.29 6.88 9.74
C GLY A 238 -4.36 6.72 10.93
N PHE A 239 -3.15 6.25 10.68
CA PHE A 239 -2.10 6.08 11.68
C PHE A 239 -0.96 7.04 11.41
N ASP A 240 -0.35 7.53 12.47
CA ASP A 240 0.87 8.31 12.39
C ASP A 240 2.01 7.48 11.78
N VAL A 241 2.67 8.00 10.73
CA VAL A 241 3.68 7.24 9.97
C VAL A 241 4.96 6.94 10.75
N LEU A 242 5.29 7.75 11.78
CA LEU A 242 6.49 7.53 12.60
C LEU A 242 6.19 6.59 13.76
N THR A 243 5.08 6.84 14.46
CA THR A 243 4.77 6.22 15.77
C THR A 243 3.75 5.10 15.70
N GLY A 244 3.00 4.98 14.61
CA GLY A 244 1.88 4.02 14.51
C GLY A 244 0.67 4.37 15.37
N ALA A 245 0.65 5.54 16.03
CA ALA A 245 -0.47 5.99 16.83
C ALA A 245 -1.71 6.25 15.95
N LEU A 246 -2.88 5.81 16.39
CA LEU A 246 -4.14 6.12 15.70
C LEU A 246 -4.39 7.63 15.75
N ARG A 247 -4.48 8.26 14.59
CA ARG A 247 -4.80 9.69 14.44
C ARG A 247 -6.29 9.93 14.30
N TRP A 248 -6.94 9.07 13.53
CA TRP A 248 -8.39 9.13 13.30
C TRP A 248 -8.90 7.77 12.82
N ALA A 249 -10.19 7.55 13.02
CA ALA A 249 -10.97 6.50 12.38
C ALA A 249 -12.15 7.16 11.68
N PHE A 250 -12.58 6.59 10.57
CA PHE A 250 -13.81 6.93 9.88
C PHE A 250 -14.70 5.69 9.89
N ASP A 251 -15.69 5.69 10.78
CA ASP A 251 -16.69 4.65 10.96
C ASP A 251 -18.02 5.09 10.32
N PRO A 252 -18.32 4.65 9.08
CA PRO A 252 -19.47 5.16 8.33
C PRO A 252 -20.82 4.79 8.95
N GLY A 253 -20.88 3.84 9.88
CA GLY A 253 -22.11 3.51 10.60
C GLY A 253 -22.33 4.34 11.86
N ASN A 254 -21.35 5.11 12.30
CA ASN A 254 -21.43 5.91 13.51
C ASN A 254 -22.03 7.30 13.20
N PRO A 255 -23.03 7.79 13.96
CA PRO A 255 -23.57 9.15 13.81
C PRO A 255 -22.50 10.25 13.90
N ASN A 256 -21.43 9.99 14.67
CA ASN A 256 -20.19 10.75 14.61
C ASN A 256 -19.10 9.85 14.01
N PRO A 257 -18.86 9.90 12.69
CA PRO A 257 -17.99 8.94 12.01
C PRO A 257 -16.53 9.01 12.48
N ASN A 258 -16.11 10.12 13.11
CA ASN A 258 -14.76 10.30 13.62
C ASN A 258 -14.65 10.10 15.15
N ALA A 259 -15.66 9.49 15.78
CA ALA A 259 -15.65 9.24 17.22
C ALA A 259 -14.47 8.32 17.60
N THR A 260 -13.74 8.71 18.66
CA THR A 260 -12.72 7.86 19.27
C THR A 260 -13.41 6.78 20.11
N LEU A 261 -13.11 5.51 19.83
CA LEU A 261 -13.61 4.39 20.61
C LEU A 261 -13.12 4.47 22.06
N GLN A 262 -14.06 4.35 23.00
CA GLN A 262 -13.76 4.13 24.41
C GLN A 262 -13.37 2.66 24.66
N PRO A 263 -12.69 2.34 25.77
CA PRO A 263 -12.37 0.97 26.13
C PRO A 263 -13.60 0.05 26.07
N GLY A 264 -13.48 -1.09 25.39
CA GLY A 264 -14.56 -2.06 25.20
C GLY A 264 -15.56 -1.73 24.08
N GLN A 265 -15.45 -0.56 23.43
CA GLN A 265 -16.26 -0.25 22.26
C GLN A 265 -15.70 -0.88 20.98
N HIS A 266 -16.58 -1.05 20.00
CA HIS A 266 -16.25 -1.55 18.67
C HIS A 266 -16.86 -0.63 17.61
N TYR A 267 -16.24 -0.61 16.44
CA TYR A 267 -16.79 0.05 15.26
C TYR A 267 -18.11 -0.59 14.83
N VAL A 268 -18.98 0.20 14.22
CA VAL A 268 -20.30 -0.26 13.79
C VAL A 268 -20.15 -1.35 12.73
N ARG A 269 -20.81 -2.48 13.00
CA ARG A 269 -20.77 -3.70 12.18
C ARG A 269 -21.59 -3.55 10.89
N SER A 270 -21.24 -4.35 9.89
CA SER A 270 -21.95 -4.45 8.60
C SER A 270 -22.08 -3.11 7.88
N THR A 271 -21.01 -2.32 7.89
CA THR A 271 -20.93 -1.02 7.24
C THR A 271 -20.10 -1.09 5.94
N PRO A 272 -20.28 -0.15 4.98
CA PRO A 272 -19.48 -0.12 3.76
C PRO A 272 -17.98 -0.08 4.05
N ASN A 273 -17.18 -0.81 3.25
CA ASN A 273 -15.73 -0.87 3.38
C ASN A 273 -15.00 -0.21 2.19
N SER A 274 -13.71 0.05 2.37
CA SER A 274 -12.79 0.46 1.31
C SER A 274 -11.79 -0.67 1.05
N TRP A 275 -12.12 -1.56 0.11
CA TRP A 275 -11.24 -2.67 -0.26
C TRP A 275 -10.25 -2.31 -1.36
N ALA A 276 -10.61 -1.47 -2.33
CA ALA A 276 -9.72 -1.10 -3.43
C ALA A 276 -8.53 -0.26 -2.94
N PRO A 277 -7.36 -0.32 -3.62
CA PRO A 277 -6.26 0.58 -3.32
C PRO A 277 -6.69 2.05 -3.42
N MET A 278 -6.27 2.87 -2.45
CA MET A 278 -6.57 4.31 -2.43
C MET A 278 -5.44 5.09 -3.14
N SER A 279 -5.79 6.21 -3.75
CA SER A 279 -4.86 7.17 -4.37
C SER A 279 -5.31 8.58 -3.99
#